data_AF-A0A517RIY7-F1
#
_entry.id   AF-A0A517RIY7-F1
#
_cell.length_a   1.000
_cell.length_b   1.000
_cell.length_c   1.000
_cell.angle_alpha   90.00
_cell.angle_beta   90.00
_cell.angle_gamma   90.00
#
_symmetry.space_group_name_H-M   'P 1'
#
loop_
_entity.id
_entity.type
_entity.pdbx_description
1 polymer ?
#
loop_
_entity_poly.entity_id
_entity_poly.type
_entity_poly.pdbx_seq_one_letter_code
_entity_poly.pdbx_strand_id
1 'polypeptide(L)'
;MTLVAERQMEHIGETKGCADHDHDMIHELSKRLDSLWRCDQYIANAQGHSELQKFWEDIKAQEEDNISRMKEILADHISKGCF
;
A
#
# COMPACT_ATOMS: atom_id res chain seq x y z
N MET A 1 -1.26 -6.30 32.67
CA MET A 1 -0.39 -6.44 31.48
C MET A 1 -0.42 -5.22 30.56
N THR A 2 -1.21 -4.18 30.86
CA THR A 2 -1.37 -2.97 30.04
C THR A 2 -0.17 -2.01 30.13
N LEU A 3 0.40 -1.82 31.33
CA LEU A 3 1.48 -0.87 31.62
C LEU A 3 2.79 -1.09 30.84
N VAL A 4 3.06 -2.33 30.40
CA VAL A 4 4.27 -2.65 29.63
C VAL A 4 4.09 -2.30 28.15
N ALA A 5 2.90 -2.58 27.59
CA ALA A 5 2.57 -2.22 26.22
C ALA A 5 2.47 -0.69 26.05
N GLU A 6 1.91 0.02 27.03
CA GLU A 6 1.81 1.49 27.02
C GLU A 6 3.19 2.17 27.00
N ARG A 7 4.15 1.72 27.84
CA ARG A 7 5.53 2.23 27.81
C ARG A 7 6.27 1.90 26.52
N GLN A 8 5.95 0.77 25.88
CA GLN A 8 6.60 0.36 24.62
C GLN A 8 6.12 1.19 23.43
N MET A 9 4.92 1.77 23.50
CA MET A 9 4.35 2.62 22.45
C MET A 9 4.60 4.12 22.68
N GLU A 10 5.06 4.51 23.88
CA GLU A 10 5.25 5.91 24.32
C GLU A 10 6.14 6.72 23.37
N HIS A 11 7.16 6.09 22.78
CA HIS A 11 8.13 6.76 21.91
C HIS A 11 7.89 6.55 20.41
N ILE A 12 6.83 5.81 20.03
CA ILE A 12 6.51 5.59 18.61
C ILE A 12 6.09 6.93 17.98
N GLY A 13 6.84 7.37 16.97
CA GLY A 13 6.51 8.58 16.22
C GLY A 13 7.12 9.88 16.75
N GLU A 14 7.88 9.87 17.86
CA GLU A 14 8.56 11.07 18.38
C GLU A 14 9.51 11.71 17.35
N THR A 15 10.13 10.89 16.50
CA THR A 15 11.06 11.33 15.45
C THR A 15 10.36 11.98 14.24
N LYS A 16 9.01 11.91 14.12
CA LYS A 16 8.17 12.48 13.04
C LYS A 16 8.89 12.62 11.69
N GLY A 17 9.33 11.50 11.12
CA GLY A 17 10.18 11.47 9.93
C GLY A 17 9.54 12.05 8.66
N CYS A 18 8.21 12.15 8.63
CA CYS A 18 7.38 12.88 7.67
C CYS A 18 6.03 13.20 8.34
N ALA A 19 5.13 13.90 7.66
CA ALA A 19 3.78 14.10 8.17
C ALA A 19 2.98 12.79 8.17
N ASP A 20 1.99 12.68 9.06
CA ASP A 20 1.19 11.46 9.23
C ASP A 20 0.58 10.98 7.89
N HIS A 21 0.09 11.93 7.07
CA HIS A 21 -0.50 11.61 5.78
C HIS A 21 0.52 11.10 4.75
N ASP A 22 1.77 11.58 4.78
CA ASP A 22 2.84 11.08 3.90
C ASP A 22 3.27 9.67 4.33
N HIS A 23 3.38 9.43 5.64
CA HIS A 23 3.61 8.09 6.18
C HIS A 23 2.51 7.11 5.73
N ASP A 24 1.25 7.52 5.85
CA ASP A 24 0.10 6.70 5.44
C ASP A 24 0.12 6.39 3.94
N MET A 25 0.49 7.37 3.11
CA MET A 25 0.65 7.17 1.67
C MET A 25 1.76 6.17 1.34
N ILE A 26 2.93 6.23 2.00
CA ILE A 26 4.01 5.26 1.81
C ILE A 26 3.56 3.86 2.23
N HIS A 27 2.92 3.76 3.40
CA HIS A 27 2.45 2.49 3.93
C HIS A 27 1.41 1.83 3.01
N GLU A 28 0.43 2.59 2.54
CA GLU A 28 -0.59 2.08 1.64
C GLU A 28 -0.01 1.74 0.26
N LEU A 29 0.93 2.54 -0.27
CA LEU A 29 1.62 2.21 -1.53
C LEU A 29 2.36 0.88 -1.42
N SER A 30 3.06 0.65 -0.31
CA SER A 30 3.76 -0.61 -0.03
C SER A 30 2.80 -1.80 -0.07
N LYS A 31 1.66 -1.71 0.64
CA LYS A 31 0.64 -2.77 0.65
C LYS A 31 0.07 -3.05 -0.74
N ARG A 32 -0.16 -2.02 -1.54
CA ARG A 32 -0.69 -2.17 -2.90
C ARG A 32 0.30 -2.84 -3.84
N LEU A 33 1.57 -2.46 -3.79
CA LEU A 33 2.63 -3.13 -4.54
C LEU A 33 2.71 -4.62 -4.18
N ASP A 34 2.58 -4.92 -2.89
CA ASP A 34 2.51 -6.27 -2.35
C ASP A 34 1.28 -7.05 -2.85
N SER A 35 0.13 -6.39 -3.00
CA SER A 35 -1.10 -6.96 -3.54
C SER A 35 -0.96 -7.24 -5.04
N LEU A 36 -0.45 -6.27 -5.80
CA LEU A 36 -0.20 -6.36 -7.25
C LEU A 36 0.71 -7.56 -7.57
N TRP A 37 1.80 -7.71 -6.82
CA TRP A 37 2.73 -8.82 -6.99
C TRP A 37 2.07 -10.19 -6.74
N ARG A 38 1.16 -10.28 -5.77
CA ARG A 38 0.42 -11.53 -5.48
C ARG A 38 -0.63 -11.86 -6.53
N CYS A 39 -1.17 -10.86 -7.24
CA CYS A 39 -2.19 -11.09 -8.26
C CYS A 39 -1.69 -12.03 -9.37
N ASP A 40 -0.42 -11.98 -9.75
CA ASP A 40 0.16 -12.92 -10.73
C ASP A 40 0.00 -14.38 -10.29
N GLN A 41 0.27 -14.66 -9.01
CA GLN A 41 0.08 -16.00 -8.45
C GLN A 41 -1.40 -16.37 -8.33
N TYR A 42 -2.28 -15.42 -8.02
CA TYR A 42 -3.72 -15.67 -7.94
C TYR A 42 -4.34 -16.01 -9.30
N ILE A 43 -3.94 -15.28 -10.35
CA ILE A 43 -4.31 -15.55 -11.74
C ILE A 43 -3.83 -16.95 -12.13
N ALA A 44 -2.57 -17.29 -11.85
CA ALA A 44 -2.02 -18.62 -12.13
C ALA A 44 -2.79 -19.74 -11.38
N ASN A 45 -3.12 -19.52 -10.10
CA ASN A 45 -3.88 -20.48 -9.31
C ASN A 45 -5.34 -20.65 -9.78
N ALA A 46 -5.90 -19.65 -10.45
CA ALA A 46 -7.26 -19.68 -10.99
C ALA A 46 -7.34 -20.37 -12.37
N GLN A 47 -6.26 -20.95 -12.87
CA GLN A 47 -6.23 -21.64 -14.15
C GLN A 47 -7.35 -22.70 -14.26
N GLY A 48 -8.12 -22.64 -15.35
CA GLY A 48 -9.28 -23.51 -15.57
C GLY A 48 -10.59 -23.01 -14.96
N HIS A 49 -10.55 -21.92 -14.18
CA HIS A 49 -11.70 -21.23 -13.61
C HIS A 49 -11.83 -19.83 -14.23
N SER A 50 -12.38 -19.74 -15.45
CA SER A 50 -12.36 -18.52 -16.26
C SER A 50 -12.92 -17.27 -15.57
N GLU A 51 -14.02 -17.39 -14.83
CA GLU A 51 -14.61 -16.27 -14.08
C GLU A 51 -13.70 -15.79 -12.95
N LEU A 52 -13.08 -16.72 -12.22
CA LEU A 52 -12.16 -16.41 -11.13
C LEU A 52 -10.85 -15.81 -11.65
N GLN A 53 -10.34 -16.32 -12.77
CA GLN A 53 -9.17 -15.77 -13.43
C GLN A 53 -9.43 -14.32 -13.87
N LYS A 54 -10.57 -14.07 -14.53
CA LYS A 54 -10.97 -12.73 -14.93
C LYS A 54 -11.11 -11.79 -13.73
N PHE A 55 -11.69 -12.26 -12.64
CA PHE A 55 -11.77 -11.48 -11.40
C PHE A 55 -10.39 -11.01 -10.92
N TRP A 56 -9.39 -11.90 -10.90
CA TRP A 56 -8.03 -11.51 -10.49
C TRP A 56 -7.33 -10.60 -11.49
N GLU A 57 -7.59 -10.76 -12.79
CA GLU A 57 -7.12 -9.84 -13.83
C GLU A 57 -7.70 -8.43 -13.63
N ASP A 58 -9.01 -8.33 -13.33
CA ASP A 58 -9.68 -7.06 -13.06
C ASP A 58 -9.13 -6.40 -11.77
N ILE A 59 -8.90 -7.17 -10.70
CA ILE A 59 -8.25 -6.68 -9.47
C ILE A 59 -6.83 -6.18 -9.76
N LYS A 60 -6.06 -6.92 -10.55
CA LYS A 60 -4.70 -6.54 -10.92
C LYS A 60 -4.68 -5.18 -11.64
N ALA A 61 -5.53 -5.00 -12.65
CA ALA A 61 -5.64 -3.74 -13.37
C ALA A 61 -6.01 -2.57 -12.45
N GLN A 62 -6.94 -2.80 -11.52
CA GLN A 62 -7.33 -1.78 -10.54
C GLN A 62 -6.17 -1.39 -9.60
N GLU A 63 -5.32 -2.34 -9.20
CA GLU A 63 -4.12 -2.04 -8.40
C GLU A 63 -3.07 -1.27 -9.21
N GLU A 64 -2.86 -1.58 -10.49
CA GLU A 64 -1.96 -0.83 -11.36
C GLU A 64 -2.38 0.65 -11.46
N ASP A 65 -3.66 0.91 -11.70
CA ASP A 65 -4.23 2.26 -11.76
C ASP A 65 -4.07 3.01 -10.43
N ASN A 66 -4.39 2.35 -9.32
CA ASN A 66 -4.26 2.94 -7.98
C ASN A 66 -2.81 3.28 -7.65
N ILE A 67 -1.87 2.37 -7.94
CA ILE A 67 -0.44 2.59 -7.74
C ILE A 67 0.05 3.76 -8.60
N SER A 68 -0.38 3.85 -9.87
CA SER A 68 -0.01 4.96 -10.74
C SER A 68 -0.45 6.30 -10.15
N ARG A 69 -1.73 6.40 -9.75
CA ARG A 69 -2.29 7.62 -9.15
C ARG A 69 -1.61 7.98 -7.83
N MET A 70 -1.29 7.01 -6.98
CA MET A 70 -0.56 7.28 -5.72
C MET A 70 0.85 7.80 -5.97
N LYS A 71 1.56 7.26 -6.97
CA LYS A 71 2.90 7.75 -7.36
C LYS A 71 2.85 9.19 -7.87
N GLU A 72 1.82 9.56 -8.63
CA GLU A 72 1.63 10.93 -9.09
C GLU A 72 1.42 11.91 -7.93
N ILE A 73 0.57 11.56 -6.96
CA ILE A 73 0.32 12.40 -5.78
C ILE A 73 1.59 12.53 -4.92
N LEU A 74 2.32 11.43 -4.70
CA LEU A 74 3.60 11.47 -4.00
C LEU A 74 4.63 12.35 -4.71
N ALA A 75 4.73 12.24 -6.03
CA ALA A 75 5.62 13.10 -6.82
C ALA A 75 5.25 14.58 -6.70
N ASP A 76 3.95 14.90 -6.68
CA ASP A 76 3.45 16.26 -6.47
C ASP A 76 3.83 16.77 -5.06
N HIS A 77 3.60 15.99 -4.00
CA HIS A 77 3.98 16.34 -2.63
C HIS A 77 5.48 16.61 -2.48
N ILE A 78 6.32 15.73 -3.05
CA ILE A 78 7.78 15.89 -3.07
C ILE A 78 8.17 17.17 -3.82
N SER A 79 7.57 17.43 -4.99
CA SER A 79 7.88 18.61 -5.80
C SER A 79 7.53 19.93 -5.10
N LYS A 80 6.50 19.91 -4.26
CA LYS A 80 6.05 21.04 -3.45
C LYS A 80 6.83 21.20 -2.14
N GLY A 81 7.70 20.26 -1.80
CA GLY A 81 8.43 20.25 -0.52
C GLY A 81 7.51 20.08 0.68
N CYS A 82 6.35 19.44 0.50
CA CYS A 82 5.38 19.15 1.55
C CYS A 82 5.24 17.65 1.80
N PHE A 83 6.34 16.92 1.57
CA PHE A 83 6.54 15.51 1.89
C PHE A 83 7.55 15.40 3.05
#